data_AF-A0A512HRH3-F1
#
_entry.id   AF-A0A512HRH3-F1
#
_cell.length_a   1.000
_cell.length_b   1.000
_cell.length_c   1.000
_cell.angle_alpha   90.00
_cell.angle_beta   90.00
_cell.angle_gamma   90.00
#
_symmetry.space_group_name_H-M   'P 1'
#
loop_
_entity.id
_entity.type
_entity.pdbx_description
1 polymer ?
#
loop_
_entity_poly.entity_id
_entity_poly.type
_entity_poly.pdbx_seq_one_letter_code
_entity_poly.pdbx_strand_id
1 'polypeptide(L)'
;MSVQLLILVATAVLAVVAVGAAVIAVLALRRLRALHHAAPPEPAELHVAPVEDGVSLVERETQREVQPPAEVVRVVEGRVIVQPTHDQLVAASMTRPSVRLSIFAAGLAHALRPESRDRITALMRREYRARKRARQRAAKAAARATNDPPPASGRGWVGS
;
A
#
# COMPACT_ATOMS: atom_id res chain seq x y z
N MET A 1 37.01 14.96 -24.79
CA MET A 1 36.13 14.87 -23.60
C MET A 1 37.01 14.71 -22.36
N SER A 2 36.75 15.44 -21.28
CA SER A 2 37.60 15.43 -20.07
C SER A 2 37.52 14.09 -19.34
N VAL A 3 38.66 13.60 -18.84
CA VAL A 3 38.78 12.31 -18.13
C VAL A 3 37.83 12.22 -16.93
N GLN A 4 37.56 13.35 -16.27
CA GLN A 4 36.57 13.44 -15.18
C GLN A 4 35.16 13.08 -15.64
N LEU A 5 34.76 13.50 -16.85
CA LEU A 5 33.46 13.17 -17.43
C LEU A 5 33.37 11.67 -17.73
N LEU A 6 34.46 11.05 -18.20
CA LEU A 6 34.51 9.60 -18.41
C LEU A 6 34.38 8.81 -17.10
N ILE A 7 35.10 9.22 -16.05
CA ILE A 7 35.01 8.59 -14.73
C ILE A 7 33.60 8.75 -14.13
N LEU A 8 33.01 9.94 -14.26
CA LEU A 8 31.65 10.20 -13.77
C LEU A 8 30.61 9.33 -14.50
N VAL A 9 30.71 9.23 -15.83
CA VAL A 9 29.80 8.38 -16.61
C VAL A 9 29.99 6.91 -16.25
N ALA A 10 31.24 6.43 -16.15
CA ALA A 10 31.52 5.04 -15.79
C ALA A 10 31.00 4.68 -14.39
N THR A 11 31.24 5.55 -13.40
CA THR A 11 30.76 5.34 -12.02
C THR A 11 29.23 5.41 -11.94
N ALA A 12 28.59 6.33 -12.67
CA ALA A 12 27.13 6.40 -12.74
C ALA A 12 26.51 5.14 -13.34
N VAL A 13 27.06 4.64 -14.45
CA VAL A 13 26.59 3.38 -15.07
C VAL A 13 26.75 2.21 -14.10
N LEU A 14 27.92 2.11 -13.44
CA LEU A 14 28.19 1.04 -12.48
C LEU A 14 27.25 1.10 -11.27
N ALA A 15 26.95 2.30 -10.77
CA ALA A 15 25.99 2.50 -9.69
C ALA A 15 24.57 2.07 -10.10
N VAL A 16 24.11 2.42 -11.31
CA VAL A 16 22.80 1.99 -11.82
C VAL A 16 22.73 0.47 -11.94
N VAL A 17 23.78 -0.17 -12.47
CA VAL A 17 23.85 -1.63 -12.58
C VAL A 17 23.82 -2.29 -11.20
N ALA A 18 24.60 -1.78 -10.23
CA ALA A 18 24.64 -2.31 -8.87
C ALA A 18 23.29 -2.18 -8.16
N VAL A 19 22.61 -1.04 -8.28
CA VAL A 19 21.27 -0.83 -7.73
C VAL A 19 20.26 -1.76 -8.41
N GLY A 20 20.32 -1.90 -9.74
CA GLY A 20 19.47 -2.82 -10.49
C GLY A 20 19.63 -4.27 -10.03
N ALA A 21 20.88 -4.73 -9.88
CA ALA A 21 21.18 -6.07 -9.37
C ALA A 21 20.67 -6.28 -7.94
N ALA A 22 20.85 -5.29 -7.06
CA ALA A 22 20.35 -5.36 -5.68
C ALA A 22 18.81 -5.46 -5.63
N VAL A 23 18.11 -4.68 -6.45
CA VAL A 23 16.64 -4.74 -6.55
C VAL A 23 16.17 -6.12 -7.05
N ILE A 24 16.81 -6.66 -8.08
CA ILE A 24 16.50 -7.99 -8.62
C ILE A 24 16.75 -9.07 -7.56
N ALA A 25 17.88 -9.01 -6.84
CA ALA A 25 18.21 -9.94 -5.78
C ALA A 25 17.17 -9.92 -4.63
N VAL A 26 16.74 -8.73 -4.20
CA VAL A 26 15.70 -8.58 -3.18
C VAL A 26 14.35 -9.11 -3.67
N LEU A 27 13.99 -8.85 -4.93
CA LEU A 27 12.76 -9.37 -5.54
C LEU A 27 12.80 -10.90 -5.63
N ALA A 28 13.93 -11.48 -6.04
CA ALA A 28 14.12 -12.92 -6.10
C ALA A 28 14.01 -13.54 -4.70
N LEU A 29 14.63 -12.93 -3.69
CA LEU A 29 14.55 -13.39 -2.31
C LEU A 29 13.12 -13.29 -1.76
N ARG A 30 12.37 -12.23 -2.09
CA ARG A 30 10.96 -12.10 -1.72
C ARG A 30 10.10 -13.18 -2.37
N ARG A 31 10.36 -13.52 -3.64
CA ARG A 31 9.66 -14.60 -4.35
C ARG A 31 9.97 -15.97 -3.72
N LEU A 32 11.24 -16.24 -3.40
CA LEU A 32 11.64 -17.48 -2.73
C LEU A 32 11.00 -17.61 -1.34
N ARG A 33 10.96 -16.53 -0.55
CA ARG A 33 10.26 -16.53 0.75
C ARG A 33 8.76 -16.74 0.60
N ALA A 34 8.13 -16.13 -0.40
CA ALA A 34 6.71 -16.35 -0.68
C ALA A 34 6.42 -17.81 -1.05
N LEU A 35 7.28 -18.44 -1.86
CA LEU A 35 7.16 -19.87 -2.19
C LEU A 35 7.40 -20.78 -0.98
N HIS A 36 8.36 -20.44 -0.12
CA HIS A 36 8.65 -21.21 1.09
C HIS A 36 7.52 -21.11 2.14
N HIS A 37 6.85 -19.96 2.21
CA HIS A 37 5.64 -19.80 3.02
C HIS A 37 4.38 -20.43 2.38
N ALA A 38 4.45 -20.86 1.12
CA ALA A 38 3.33 -21.42 0.37
C ALA A 38 3.30 -22.96 0.27
N ALA A 39 4.10 -23.69 1.04
CA ALA A 39 4.05 -25.16 1.09
C ALA A 39 3.06 -25.67 2.19
N PRO A 40 1.96 -26.39 1.87
CA PRO A 40 0.95 -26.97 2.80
C PRO A 40 1.05 -28.52 2.93
N PRO A 41 0.44 -29.22 3.95
CA PRO A 41 -1.00 -29.20 4.25
C PRO A 41 -1.45 -29.35 5.72
N GLU A 42 -2.54 -28.67 6.10
CA GLU A 42 -3.60 -29.28 6.92
C GLU A 42 -4.96 -28.96 6.27
N PRO A 43 -5.88 -29.94 6.16
CA PRO A 43 -7.20 -29.71 5.60
C PRO A 43 -8.11 -29.14 6.69
N ALA A 44 -8.04 -27.83 6.91
CA ALA A 44 -9.02 -27.11 7.72
C ALA A 44 -10.00 -26.40 6.78
N GLU A 45 -11.17 -27.03 6.68
CA GLU A 45 -12.50 -26.54 6.30
C GLU A 45 -12.62 -25.12 5.71
N LEU A 46 -13.35 -25.03 4.59
CA LEU A 46 -13.90 -23.80 4.04
C LEU A 46 -14.60 -22.98 5.14
N HIS A 47 -13.93 -21.95 5.65
CA HIS A 47 -14.57 -20.86 6.38
C HIS A 47 -14.58 -19.62 5.48
N VAL A 48 -15.69 -19.42 4.78
CA VAL A 48 -16.01 -18.16 4.12
C VAL A 48 -16.37 -17.16 5.23
N ALA A 49 -15.44 -16.27 5.56
CA ALA A 49 -15.69 -15.09 6.39
C ALA A 49 -15.68 -13.84 5.48
N PRO A 50 -16.57 -12.85 5.76
CA PRO A 50 -16.90 -11.80 4.81
C PRO A 50 -15.78 -10.78 4.67
N VAL A 51 -15.64 -10.24 3.46
CA VAL A 51 -14.80 -9.09 3.14
C VAL A 51 -15.33 -7.90 3.93
N GLU A 52 -14.65 -7.53 5.02
CA GLU A 52 -14.90 -6.24 5.67
C GLU A 52 -14.28 -5.13 4.82
N ASP A 53 -15.17 -4.45 4.10
CA ASP A 53 -15.00 -3.10 3.58
C ASP A 53 -14.53 -2.14 4.68
N GLY A 54 -13.59 -1.25 4.36
CA GLY A 54 -13.35 -0.12 5.27
C GLY A 54 -12.03 0.62 5.20
N VAL A 55 -11.43 0.84 4.03
CA VAL A 55 -10.55 2.01 3.85
C VAL A 55 -11.12 2.87 2.75
N SER A 56 -12.05 3.73 3.17
CA SER A 56 -12.58 4.83 2.38
C SER A 56 -11.43 5.81 2.09
N LEU A 57 -10.69 5.54 1.01
CA LEU A 57 -9.85 6.53 0.37
C LEU A 57 -10.82 7.52 -0.26
N VAL A 58 -10.99 8.65 0.41
CA VAL A 58 -11.74 9.82 -0.08
C VAL A 58 -11.30 10.13 -1.50
N GLU A 59 -12.12 9.67 -2.42
CA GLU A 59 -12.14 9.94 -3.84
C GLU A 59 -12.42 11.43 -3.97
N ARG A 60 -11.34 12.22 -4.03
CA ARG A 60 -11.45 13.65 -4.24
C ARG A 60 -11.59 13.86 -5.74
N GLU A 61 -12.86 13.86 -6.14
CA GLU A 61 -13.42 14.31 -7.41
C GLU A 61 -12.48 15.24 -8.19
N THR A 62 -11.84 14.71 -9.22
CA THR A 62 -11.83 15.40 -10.50
C THR A 62 -12.97 14.81 -11.30
N GLN A 63 -14.15 15.43 -11.16
CA GLN A 63 -15.22 15.32 -12.15
C GLN A 63 -14.66 15.79 -13.49
N ARG A 64 -14.02 14.88 -14.22
CA ARG A 64 -13.98 14.95 -15.67
C ARG A 64 -15.20 14.17 -16.09
N GLU A 65 -16.23 14.90 -16.50
CA GLU A 65 -17.45 14.38 -17.09
C GLU A 65 -17.11 13.35 -18.18
N VAL A 66 -17.08 12.07 -17.81
CA VAL A 66 -16.94 10.96 -18.75
C VAL A 66 -18.33 10.74 -19.31
N GLN A 67 -18.63 11.52 -20.34
CA GLN A 67 -19.73 11.28 -21.27
C GLN A 67 -19.70 9.80 -21.66
N PRO A 68 -20.79 9.01 -21.49
CA PRO A 68 -20.77 7.60 -21.85
C PRO A 68 -20.52 7.51 -23.36
N PRO A 69 -19.44 6.84 -23.82
CA PRO A 69 -19.25 6.67 -25.25
C PRO A 69 -20.36 5.76 -25.75
N ALA A 70 -21.17 6.29 -26.66
CA ALA A 70 -22.14 5.53 -27.42
C ALA A 70 -21.47 4.23 -27.91
N GLU A 71 -22.12 3.10 -27.67
CA GLU A 71 -21.67 1.77 -28.05
C GLU A 71 -21.64 1.67 -29.59
N VAL A 72 -20.55 2.12 -30.21
CA VAL A 72 -20.38 2.03 -31.66
C VAL A 72 -19.95 0.62 -32.01
N VAL A 73 -20.93 -0.25 -32.19
CA VAL A 73 -20.75 -1.57 -32.79
C VAL A 73 -20.44 -1.38 -34.27
N ARG A 74 -19.17 -1.58 -34.66
CA ARG A 74 -18.75 -1.51 -36.06
C ARG A 74 -18.64 -2.93 -36.61
N VAL A 75 -19.59 -3.31 -37.46
CA VAL A 75 -19.52 -4.58 -38.20
C VAL A 75 -18.65 -4.36 -39.42
N VAL A 76 -17.51 -5.06 -39.48
CA VAL A 76 -16.60 -5.05 -40.64
C VAL A 76 -16.50 -6.49 -41.11
N GLU A 77 -16.80 -6.74 -42.39
CA GLU A 77 -16.57 -8.03 -43.06
C GLU A 77 -17.21 -9.24 -42.36
N GLY A 78 -18.45 -9.10 -41.88
CA GLY A 78 -19.20 -10.21 -41.26
C GLY A 78 -18.72 -10.62 -39.86
N ARG A 79 -17.81 -9.84 -39.25
CA ARG A 79 -17.38 -10.02 -37.86
C ARG A 79 -17.82 -8.81 -37.03
N VAL A 80 -18.47 -9.09 -35.90
CA VAL A 80 -18.89 -8.07 -34.94
C VAL A 80 -17.69 -7.72 -34.06
N ILE A 81 -17.10 -6.56 -34.28
CA ILE A 81 -16.04 -6.03 -33.43
C ILE A 81 -16.71 -5.14 -32.38
N VAL A 82 -16.88 -5.70 -31.17
CA VAL A 82 -17.33 -4.94 -30.01
C VAL A 82 -16.13 -4.21 -29.43
N GLN A 83 -16.23 -2.89 -29.23
CA GLN A 83 -15.18 -2.16 -28.53
C GLN A 83 -15.14 -2.61 -27.07
N PRO A 84 -13.99 -3.07 -26.55
CA PRO A 84 -13.87 -3.50 -25.18
C PRO A 84 -14.17 -2.34 -24.24
N THR A 85 -14.83 -2.63 -23.12
CA THR A 85 -15.14 -1.62 -22.11
C THR A 85 -13.87 -1.07 -21.47
N HIS A 86 -13.95 0.13 -20.88
CA HIS A 86 -12.81 0.74 -20.19
C HIS A 86 -12.22 -0.20 -19.13
N ASP A 87 -13.08 -0.91 -18.38
CA ASP A 87 -12.65 -1.86 -17.35
C ASP A 87 -11.87 -3.05 -17.95
N GLN A 88 -12.28 -3.55 -19.12
CA GLN A 88 -11.58 -4.62 -19.83
C GLN A 88 -10.21 -4.14 -20.35
N LEU A 89 -10.12 -2.89 -20.83
CA LEU A 89 -8.86 -2.30 -21.24
C LEU A 89 -7.91 -2.09 -20.06
N VAL A 90 -8.43 -1.63 -18.91
CA VAL A 90 -7.64 -1.48 -17.69
C VAL A 90 -7.15 -2.84 -17.19
N ALA A 91 -8.04 -3.83 -17.06
CA ALA A 91 -7.67 -5.18 -16.64
C ALA A 91 -6.61 -5.80 -17.57
N ALA A 92 -6.78 -5.67 -18.89
CA ALA A 92 -5.82 -6.17 -19.86
C ALA A 92 -4.48 -5.42 -19.80
N SER A 93 -4.50 -4.10 -19.63
CA SER A 93 -3.27 -3.28 -19.58
C SER A 93 -2.46 -3.51 -18.30
N MET A 94 -3.12 -3.80 -17.17
CA MET A 94 -2.47 -4.08 -15.88
C MET A 94 -1.67 -5.39 -15.88
N THR A 95 -1.90 -6.29 -16.84
CA THR A 95 -1.05 -7.49 -17.01
C THR A 95 0.36 -7.14 -17.48
N ARG A 96 0.55 -5.96 -18.08
CA ARG A 96 1.84 -5.53 -18.63
C ARG A 96 2.70 -4.91 -17.52
N PRO A 97 3.92 -5.43 -17.26
CA PRO A 97 4.78 -4.91 -16.20
C PRO A 97 5.21 -3.46 -16.43
N SER A 98 5.36 -3.04 -17.70
CA SER A 98 5.68 -1.66 -18.07
C SER A 98 4.58 -0.67 -17.69
N VAL A 99 3.31 -1.03 -17.87
CA VAL A 99 2.15 -0.20 -17.50
C VAL A 99 2.07 -0.05 -15.97
N ARG A 100 2.30 -1.14 -15.24
CA ARG A 100 2.35 -1.08 -13.77
C ARG A 100 3.47 -0.16 -13.28
N LEU A 101 4.64 -0.23 -13.92
CA LEU A 101 5.79 0.61 -13.57
C LEU A 101 5.52 2.09 -13.89
N SER A 102 4.88 2.39 -15.02
CA SER A 102 4.56 3.79 -15.39
C SER A 102 3.54 4.41 -14.44
N ILE A 103 2.52 3.65 -14.03
CA ILE A 103 1.54 4.09 -13.03
C ILE A 103 2.23 4.35 -11.68
N PHE A 104 3.11 3.44 -11.24
CA PHE A 104 3.88 3.64 -10.03
C PHE A 104 4.77 4.89 -10.11
N ALA A 105 5.48 5.07 -11.22
CA ALA A 105 6.35 6.24 -11.44
C ALA A 105 5.54 7.55 -11.45
N ALA A 106 4.37 7.56 -12.11
CA ALA A 106 3.47 8.70 -12.11
C ALA A 106 2.93 9.01 -10.72
N GLY A 107 2.56 7.98 -9.95
CA GLY A 107 2.15 8.12 -8.55
C GLY A 107 3.27 8.65 -7.67
N LEU A 108 4.50 8.18 -7.86
CA LEU A 108 5.68 8.68 -7.14
C LEU A 108 5.97 10.14 -7.49
N ALA A 109 5.94 10.50 -8.77
CA ALA A 109 6.11 11.89 -9.21
C ALA A 109 5.01 12.80 -8.62
N HIS A 110 3.77 12.33 -8.55
CA HIS A 110 2.67 13.05 -7.92
C HIS A 110 2.82 13.17 -6.40
N ALA A 111 3.34 12.14 -5.73
CA ALA A 111 3.60 12.18 -4.29
C ALA A 111 4.78 13.10 -3.92
N LEU A 112 5.77 13.21 -4.82
CA LEU A 112 6.91 14.11 -4.68
C LEU A 112 6.58 15.58 -4.97
N ARG A 113 5.37 15.88 -5.47
CA ARG A 113 4.92 17.25 -5.63
C ARG A 113 4.95 17.99 -4.28
N PRO A 114 5.34 19.28 -4.26
CA PRO A 114 5.46 20.05 -3.03
C PRO A 114 4.13 20.12 -2.26
N GLU A 115 3.00 20.23 -2.96
CA GLU A 115 1.67 20.29 -2.32
C GLU A 115 1.30 18.98 -1.61
N SER A 116 1.64 17.84 -2.22
CA SER A 116 1.42 16.50 -1.64
C SER A 116 2.32 16.25 -0.44
N ARG A 117 3.57 16.72 -0.49
CA ARG A 117 4.56 16.54 0.59
C ARG A 117 4.12 17.21 1.89
N ASP A 118 3.58 18.43 1.82
CA ASP A 118 3.11 19.15 3.00
C ASP A 118 1.89 18.47 3.63
N ARG A 119 0.98 17.97 2.79
CA ARG A 119 -0.19 17.22 3.26
C ARG A 119 0.20 15.90 3.93
N ILE A 120 1.11 15.14 3.32
CA ILE A 120 1.60 13.86 3.87
C ILE A 120 2.34 14.11 5.19
N THR A 121 3.22 15.12 5.23
CA THR A 121 3.97 15.45 6.46
C THR A 121 3.05 15.93 7.58
N ALA A 122 2.00 16.69 7.25
CA ALA A 122 0.97 17.10 8.21
C ALA A 122 0.20 15.90 8.79
N LEU A 123 -0.22 14.96 7.93
CA LEU A 123 -0.88 13.72 8.36
C LEU A 123 0.05 12.87 9.24
N MET A 124 1.31 12.71 8.85
CA MET A 124 2.32 11.98 9.62
C MET A 124 2.59 12.62 10.99
N ARG A 125 2.68 13.96 11.05
CA ARG A 125 2.83 14.70 12.31
C ARG A 125 1.62 14.51 13.22
N ARG A 126 0.41 14.49 12.65
CA ARG A 126 -0.83 14.24 13.41
C ARG A 126 -0.82 12.84 14.01
N GLU A 127 -0.48 11.83 13.20
CA GLU A 127 -0.41 10.43 13.61
C GLU A 127 0.67 10.22 14.69
N TYR A 128 1.85 10.79 14.50
CA TYR A 128 2.92 10.74 15.50
C TYR A 128 2.48 11.34 16.84
N ARG A 129 1.82 12.51 16.83
CA ARG A 129 1.29 13.15 18.04
C ARG A 129 0.20 12.29 18.70
N ALA A 130 -0.68 11.67 17.90
CA ALA A 130 -1.71 10.76 18.40
C ALA A 130 -1.10 9.55 19.12
N ARG A 131 -0.13 8.88 18.49
CA ARG A 131 0.61 7.75 19.10
C ARG A 131 1.37 8.16 20.36
N LYS A 132 2.01 9.33 20.34
CA LYS A 132 2.71 9.86 21.53
C LYS A 132 1.75 10.05 22.70
N ARG A 133 0.57 10.64 22.46
CA ARG A 133 -0.48 10.81 23.49
C ARG A 133 -1.03 9.46 23.97
N ALA A 134 -1.24 8.51 23.07
CA ALA A 134 -1.70 7.16 23.43
C ALA A 134 -0.71 6.46 24.37
N ARG A 135 0.60 6.52 24.08
CA ARG A 135 1.64 5.98 24.96
C ARG A 135 1.68 6.66 26.33
N GLN A 136 1.54 7.98 26.37
CA GLN A 136 1.48 8.73 27.62
C GLN A 136 0.26 8.35 28.47
N ARG A 137 -0.91 8.17 27.83
CA ARG A 137 -2.12 7.71 28.51
C ARG A 137 -1.95 6.29 29.04
N ALA A 138 -1.40 5.38 28.24
CA ALA A 138 -1.10 4.01 28.65
C ALA A 138 -0.12 3.96 29.83
N ALA A 139 0.96 4.74 29.79
CA ALA A 139 1.92 4.84 30.88
C ALA A 139 1.29 5.38 32.17
N LYS A 140 0.43 6.41 32.06
CA LYS A 140 -0.32 6.96 33.21
C LYS A 140 -1.32 5.94 33.77
N ALA A 141 -2.01 5.19 32.90
CA ALA A 141 -2.92 4.14 33.32
C ALA A 141 -2.18 3.00 34.05
N ALA A 142 -1.03 2.57 33.52
CA ALA A 142 -0.18 1.58 34.16
C ALA A 142 0.33 2.06 35.54
N ALA A 143 0.79 3.31 35.64
CA ALA A 143 1.27 3.87 36.90
C ALA A 143 0.17 3.99 37.97
N ARG A 144 -1.09 4.18 37.57
CA ARG A 144 -2.24 4.12 38.49
C ARG A 144 -2.52 2.69 38.92
N ALA A 145 -2.58 1.75 37.99
CA ALA A 145 -2.81 0.34 38.28
C ALA A 145 -1.74 -0.26 39.22
N THR A 146 -0.49 0.22 39.17
CA THR A 146 0.57 -0.21 40.10
C THR A 146 0.52 0.46 41.47
N ASN A 147 -0.13 1.63 41.58
CA ASN A 147 -0.26 2.38 42.84
C ASN A 147 -1.65 2.24 43.48
N ASP A 148 -2.55 1.44 42.88
CA ASP A 148 -3.82 1.12 43.52
C ASP A 148 -3.53 0.32 44.80
N PRO A 149 -4.02 0.76 45.97
CA PRO A 149 -3.86 0.00 47.21
C PRO A 149 -4.50 -1.38 47.02
N PRO A 150 -3.93 -2.45 47.62
CA PRO A 150 -4.51 -3.78 47.51
C PRO A 150 -5.99 -3.72 47.92
N PRO A 151 -6.88 -4.42 47.20
CA PRO A 151 -8.28 -4.46 47.58
C PRO A 151 -8.34 -4.91 49.04
N ALA A 152 -9.08 -4.18 49.88
CA ALA A 152 -9.23 -4.51 51.28
C ALA A 152 -9.92 -5.88 51.42
N SER A 153 -9.13 -6.95 51.37
CA SER A 153 -9.54 -8.30 51.71
C SER A 153 -9.74 -8.33 53.23
N GLY A 154 -10.97 -8.08 53.64
CA GLY A 154 -11.35 -8.16 55.05
C GLY A 154 -12.20 -7.00 55.51
N ARG A 155 -13.47 -6.99 55.10
CA ARG A 155 -14.52 -6.44 55.96
C ARG A 155 -15.85 -7.16 55.72
N GLY A 156 -16.06 -8.17 56.56
CA GLY A 156 -17.34 -8.48 57.20
C GLY A 156 -18.54 -8.72 56.30
N TRP A 157 -18.68 -9.95 55.81
CA TRP A 157 -20.02 -10.53 55.68
C TRP A 157 -20.23 -11.46 56.88
N VAL A 158 -20.70 -10.88 57.98
CA VAL A 158 -21.27 -11.63 59.11
C VAL A 158 -22.78 -11.52 58.93
N GLY A 159 -23.36 -12.51 58.26
CA GLY A 159 -24.80 -12.72 58.18
C GLY A 159 -25.11 -14.08 58.78
N SER A 160 -25.47 -14.08 60.06
CA SER A 160 -26.25 -15.12 60.72
C SER A 160 -27.73 -14.81 60.57
#